data_AF-A0A8C1L372-F1
#
_entry.id   AF-A0A8C1L372-F1
#
_cell.length_a   1.000
_cell.length_b   1.000
_cell.length_c   1.000
_cell.angle_alpha   90.00
_cell.angle_beta   90.00
_cell.angle_gamma   90.00
#
_symmetry.space_group_name_H-M   'P 1'
#
loop_
_entity.id
_entity.type
_entity.pdbx_description
1 polymer ?
#
loop_
_entity_poly.entity_id
_entity_poly.type
_entity_poly.pdbx_seq_one_letter_code
_entity_poly.pdbx_strand_id
1 'polypeptide(L)'
;MATATTESLVSARFRVVLLVVILQFVLIPPVTAISEPGKWVLDVDNIGDSPMFYYFPKTMFNNTFIEINLNIEECAVPVNLTIAWYLRSSPCYDEVFGLDPKSLEVYFERTTATREGSYGFYINHKYEPIKCESNIPGIKFGVKDFDHPKQLESWTQPTPTSQGRRRRDAVKPEGQTKNAAATNSTSAPKSKDSSSVETSQKSDTAVAQTWEDSPYMFIIKIEANPPPAKEIKSSIKLEVRMHGAYQYISASEWPLMIFYMVMCIVYVIMGVLWLALSACYWRDLLRIQFWIGGVIFLGMLEKAVYYAEFQSIRYDGHSVHGAVVFAEVLSAVKRTLARVLVIIASLGYGIVKPRLGALLHRVVGVGLLYLIFSIIEGVLRVNTEHGGSSRLLCDIVMALIDSCIVWWIFISLAQTMKLLRLRRNVVKLSLYRHFTNTLIFAVIASVIFIVWTTKTFKLSKCQSDWRELWIDDAFWRFLFSSILLVIMFLWRPSANNQRYAFSPLVDEISEEEEEQLMNEAFEGVKMRGMKPETNGSAKPGKVDEDLKWVEENIPSSMADVALPPLLDSDEEIMTTKFEMSKME
;
A
#
# COMPACT_ATOMS: atom_id res chain seq x y z
N MET A 1 -56.04 -5.59 9.97
CA MET A 1 -55.06 -5.59 8.87
C MET A 1 -54.24 -4.31 9.01
N ALA A 2 -53.11 -4.37 9.72
CA ALA A 2 -52.21 -3.24 9.92
C ALA A 2 -50.78 -3.74 9.66
N THR A 3 -50.22 -3.31 8.55
CA THR A 3 -48.88 -3.62 8.06
C THR A 3 -47.86 -2.72 8.76
N ALA A 4 -46.99 -3.30 9.57
CA ALA A 4 -45.82 -2.62 10.13
C ALA A 4 -44.67 -2.68 9.11
N THR A 5 -44.37 -1.52 8.51
CA THR A 5 -43.19 -1.31 7.68
C THR A 5 -41.97 -1.12 8.58
N THR A 6 -41.03 -2.06 8.53
CA THR A 6 -39.71 -1.97 9.15
C THR A 6 -38.85 -0.95 8.40
N GLU A 7 -38.69 0.26 8.94
CA GLU A 7 -37.73 1.24 8.43
C GLU A 7 -36.29 0.93 8.90
N SER A 8 -35.35 0.96 7.95
CA SER A 8 -33.93 0.73 8.16
C SER A 8 -33.27 1.90 8.88
N LEU A 9 -32.63 1.62 10.02
CA LEU A 9 -31.87 2.57 10.84
C LEU A 9 -30.53 2.96 10.18
N VAL A 10 -30.57 3.75 9.11
CA VAL A 10 -29.39 4.44 8.56
C VAL A 10 -29.68 5.94 8.62
N SER A 11 -29.02 6.62 9.55
CA SER A 11 -29.22 8.06 9.84
C SER A 11 -29.22 8.90 8.56
N ALA A 12 -30.22 9.78 8.40
CA ALA A 12 -30.36 10.69 7.27
C ALA A 12 -29.09 11.55 7.06
N ARG A 13 -28.36 11.86 8.13
CA ARG A 13 -27.07 12.56 8.06
C ARG A 13 -25.99 11.75 7.33
N PHE A 14 -25.98 10.44 7.50
CA PHE A 14 -25.04 9.55 6.82
C PHE A 14 -25.36 9.44 5.32
N ARG A 15 -26.65 9.40 4.94
CA ARG A 15 -27.06 9.43 3.52
C ARG A 15 -26.69 10.75 2.84
N VAL A 16 -26.85 11.88 3.54
CA VAL A 16 -26.47 13.21 3.03
C VAL A 16 -24.96 13.34 2.90
N VAL A 17 -24.17 12.88 3.89
CA VAL A 17 -22.70 12.89 3.78
C VAL A 17 -22.24 11.97 2.66
N LEU A 18 -22.82 10.77 2.52
CA LEU A 18 -22.50 9.85 1.43
C LEU A 18 -22.85 10.45 0.05
N LEU A 19 -24.02 11.08 -0.08
CA LEU A 19 -24.43 11.76 -1.32
C LEU A 19 -23.55 12.97 -1.64
N VAL A 20 -23.17 13.78 -0.64
CA VAL A 20 -22.28 14.92 -0.83
C VAL A 20 -20.87 14.46 -1.23
N VAL A 21 -20.38 13.38 -0.64
CA VAL A 21 -19.10 12.76 -1.01
C VAL A 21 -19.16 12.20 -2.44
N ILE A 22 -20.22 11.46 -2.80
CA ILE A 22 -20.42 10.95 -4.17
C ILE A 22 -20.55 12.09 -5.19
N LEU A 23 -21.31 13.15 -4.88
CA LEU A 23 -21.51 14.31 -5.75
C LEU A 23 -20.21 15.12 -5.93
N GLN A 24 -19.37 15.21 -4.89
CA GLN A 24 -18.04 15.82 -4.96
C GLN A 24 -17.06 14.98 -5.79
N PHE A 25 -17.21 13.65 -5.83
CA PHE A 25 -16.37 12.78 -6.67
C PHE A 25 -16.78 12.73 -8.15
N VAL A 26 -18.07 12.96 -8.48
CA VAL A 26 -18.55 13.02 -9.88
C VAL A 26 -18.09 14.30 -10.60
N LEU A 27 -17.68 15.35 -9.87
CA LEU A 27 -17.22 16.62 -10.44
C LEU A 27 -15.70 16.76 -10.59
N ILE A 28 -14.90 15.74 -10.22
CA ILE A 28 -13.45 15.80 -10.41
C ILE A 28 -13.14 15.41 -11.86
N PRO A 29 -12.48 16.27 -12.66
CA PRO A 29 -12.07 15.90 -14.01
C PRO A 29 -11.13 14.69 -13.98
N PRO A 30 -11.18 13.81 -15.00
CA PRO A 30 -10.33 12.63 -15.04
C PRO A 30 -8.87 13.06 -15.17
N VAL A 31 -8.08 12.82 -14.13
CA VAL A 31 -6.64 13.02 -14.14
C VAL A 31 -5.97 11.66 -14.33
N THR A 32 -4.92 11.68 -15.14
CA THR A 32 -4.17 10.54 -15.66
C THR A 32 -3.56 9.66 -14.57
N ALA A 33 -3.56 8.35 -14.83
CA ALA A 33 -3.37 7.27 -13.87
C ALA A 33 -1.99 7.25 -13.18
N ILE A 34 -1.93 6.58 -12.02
CA ILE A 34 -0.73 6.32 -11.18
C ILE A 34 0.38 5.58 -11.93
N SER A 35 0.02 4.79 -12.95
CA SER A 35 0.95 3.98 -13.71
C SER A 35 1.55 4.76 -14.88
N GLU A 36 2.84 4.55 -15.15
CA GLU A 36 3.60 5.26 -16.18
C GLU A 36 3.07 4.90 -17.60
N PRO A 37 2.34 5.81 -18.29
CA PRO A 37 1.82 5.51 -19.62
C PRO A 37 2.97 5.28 -20.61
N GLY A 38 2.74 4.44 -21.63
CA GLY A 38 3.71 4.25 -22.74
C GLY A 38 3.32 5.01 -24.00
N LYS A 39 2.13 5.61 -24.01
CA LYS A 39 1.59 6.40 -25.10
C LYS A 39 0.91 7.65 -24.55
N TRP A 40 1.24 8.80 -25.12
CA TRP A 40 0.64 10.09 -24.81
C TRP A 40 -0.01 10.67 -26.05
N VAL A 41 -1.16 11.30 -25.86
CA VAL A 41 -1.85 12.09 -26.88
C VAL A 41 -2.21 13.42 -26.23
N LEU A 42 -1.65 14.50 -26.76
CA LEU A 42 -1.81 15.85 -26.22
C LEU A 42 -2.32 16.78 -27.32
N ASP A 43 -3.28 17.63 -26.97
CA ASP A 43 -3.72 18.73 -27.80
C ASP A 43 -2.80 19.93 -27.56
N VAL A 44 -2.12 20.38 -28.62
CA VAL A 44 -1.24 21.56 -28.65
C VAL A 44 -2.06 22.74 -29.10
N ASP A 45 -2.82 23.31 -28.16
CA ASP A 45 -3.68 24.46 -28.37
C ASP A 45 -2.97 25.76 -27.96
N ASN A 46 -3.28 26.86 -28.67
CA ASN A 46 -2.84 28.23 -28.35
C ASN A 46 -1.33 28.48 -28.44
N ILE A 47 -0.72 28.22 -29.61
CA ILE A 47 0.69 28.57 -29.83
C ILE A 47 0.83 30.10 -29.78
N GLY A 48 1.48 30.58 -28.72
CA GLY A 48 1.70 32.00 -28.44
C GLY A 48 3.15 32.44 -28.67
N ASP A 49 3.55 33.53 -28.00
CA ASP A 49 4.88 34.14 -28.15
C ASP A 49 6.02 33.35 -27.49
N SER A 50 5.71 32.53 -26.47
CA SER A 50 6.69 31.72 -25.73
C SER A 50 6.74 30.28 -26.23
N PRO A 51 7.90 29.62 -26.25
CA PRO A 51 8.00 28.21 -26.61
C PRO A 51 7.23 27.33 -25.62
N MET A 52 6.53 26.33 -26.14
CA MET A 52 5.84 25.33 -25.33
C MET A 52 6.75 24.14 -25.05
N PHE A 53 6.78 23.69 -23.80
CA PHE A 53 7.54 22.53 -23.36
C PHE A 53 6.60 21.43 -22.88
N TYR A 54 6.74 20.24 -23.44
CA TYR A 54 6.03 19.04 -23.02
C TYR A 54 7.01 18.07 -22.37
N TYR A 55 6.63 17.52 -21.21
CA TYR A 55 7.49 16.68 -20.39
C TYR A 55 6.92 15.26 -20.25
N PHE A 56 7.75 14.27 -20.56
CA PHE A 56 7.39 12.86 -20.51
C PHE A 56 8.42 12.09 -19.68
N PRO A 57 8.18 11.91 -18.36
CA PRO A 57 8.98 11.03 -17.53
C PRO A 57 8.60 9.57 -17.76
N LYS A 58 9.58 8.69 -17.98
CA LYS A 58 9.36 7.23 -18.01
C LYS A 58 10.62 6.46 -17.64
N THR A 59 10.47 5.36 -16.92
CA THR A 59 11.54 4.37 -16.77
C THR A 59 11.56 3.43 -17.97
N MET A 60 12.67 3.41 -18.69
CA MET A 60 12.78 2.67 -19.95
C MET A 60 13.89 1.62 -19.90
N PHE A 61 13.69 0.54 -20.64
CA PHE A 61 14.72 -0.45 -20.90
C PHE A 61 15.71 0.06 -21.96
N ASN A 62 16.87 -0.57 -22.02
CA ASN A 62 17.80 -0.43 -23.13
C ASN A 62 17.14 -0.87 -24.44
N ASN A 63 17.43 -0.17 -25.54
CA ASN A 63 16.86 -0.42 -26.87
C ASN A 63 15.34 -0.25 -26.95
N THR A 64 14.77 0.66 -26.16
CA THR A 64 13.40 1.17 -26.40
C THR A 64 13.45 2.28 -27.44
N PHE A 65 12.48 2.28 -28.34
CA PHE A 65 12.29 3.26 -29.38
C PHE A 65 11.28 4.32 -28.96
N ILE A 66 11.58 5.56 -29.31
CA ILE A 66 10.70 6.71 -29.11
C ILE A 66 10.21 7.17 -30.47
N GLU A 67 8.90 7.27 -30.64
CA GLU A 67 8.27 7.80 -31.85
C GLU A 67 7.49 9.07 -31.51
N ILE A 68 7.61 10.06 -32.39
CA ILE A 68 6.81 11.28 -32.36
C ILE A 68 5.97 11.32 -33.64
N ASN A 69 4.67 11.53 -33.46
CA ASN A 69 3.71 11.70 -34.53
C ASN A 69 2.93 12.99 -34.29
N LEU A 70 2.94 13.89 -35.27
CA LEU A 70 2.24 15.17 -35.19
C LEU A 70 1.13 15.21 -36.24
N ASN A 71 -0.11 15.37 -35.78
CA ASN A 71 -1.28 15.47 -36.65
C ASN A 71 -1.84 16.89 -36.58
N ILE A 72 -1.87 17.60 -37.70
CA ILE A 72 -2.33 18.99 -37.77
C ILE A 72 -3.74 18.99 -38.37
N GLU A 73 -4.74 19.21 -37.53
CA GLU A 73 -6.16 19.24 -37.95
C GLU A 73 -6.51 20.62 -38.49
N GLU A 74 -6.23 21.68 -37.73
CA GLU A 74 -6.56 23.05 -38.12
C GLU A 74 -5.44 24.02 -37.73
N CYS A 75 -5.03 24.87 -38.67
CA CYS A 75 -4.08 25.95 -38.42
C CYS A 75 -4.66 27.28 -38.91
N ALA A 76 -4.99 28.18 -37.98
CA ALA A 76 -5.66 29.44 -38.32
C ALA A 76 -4.78 30.43 -39.11
N VAL A 77 -3.45 30.33 -38.99
CA VAL A 77 -2.48 31.18 -39.68
C VAL A 77 -1.30 30.33 -40.15
N PRO A 78 -0.79 30.49 -41.39
CA PRO A 78 0.40 29.80 -41.85
C PRO A 78 1.63 30.30 -41.09
N VAL A 79 2.11 29.50 -40.13
CA VAL A 79 3.34 29.74 -39.36
C VAL A 79 4.31 28.58 -39.58
N ASN A 80 5.62 28.83 -39.46
CA ASN A 80 6.60 27.75 -39.47
C ASN A 80 6.79 27.24 -38.04
N LEU A 81 6.46 25.97 -37.80
CA LEU A 81 6.65 25.29 -36.54
C LEU A 81 8.04 24.67 -36.49
N THR A 82 8.82 25.02 -35.49
CA THR A 82 10.11 24.40 -35.21
C THR A 82 9.94 23.46 -34.02
N ILE A 83 10.29 22.18 -34.24
CA ILE A 83 10.18 21.14 -33.22
C ILE A 83 11.59 20.70 -32.86
N ALA A 84 11.90 20.73 -31.57
CA ALA A 84 13.14 20.21 -31.02
C ALA A 84 12.83 19.30 -29.84
N TRP A 85 13.66 18.30 -29.62
CA TRP A 85 13.50 17.40 -28.48
C TRP A 85 14.83 17.12 -27.80
N TYR A 86 14.74 16.81 -26.52
CA TYR A 86 15.86 16.52 -25.64
C TYR A 86 15.53 15.26 -24.83
N LEU A 87 16.38 14.24 -24.95
CA LEU A 87 16.28 13.00 -24.17
C LEU A 87 17.49 12.89 -23.28
N ARG A 88 17.28 12.71 -21.98
CA ARG A 88 18.36 12.51 -21.01
C ARG A 88 18.08 11.34 -20.09
N SER A 89 19.09 10.50 -19.87
CA SER A 89 19.08 9.50 -18.81
C SER A 89 19.59 10.12 -17.51
N SER A 90 18.95 9.76 -16.40
CA SER A 90 19.50 10.01 -15.07
C SER A 90 19.36 8.75 -14.23
N PRO A 91 20.42 8.31 -13.54
CA PRO A 91 20.32 7.21 -12.57
C PRO A 91 19.45 7.59 -11.37
N CYS A 92 19.12 8.87 -11.21
CA CYS A 92 18.34 9.40 -10.11
C CYS A 92 16.85 9.45 -10.43
N TYR A 93 16.05 8.59 -9.80
CA TYR A 93 14.61 8.57 -10.02
C TYR A 93 13.94 9.91 -9.68
N ASP A 94 14.27 10.50 -8.52
CA ASP A 94 13.70 11.79 -8.08
C ASP A 94 14.07 12.96 -8.99
N GLU A 95 15.18 12.89 -9.73
CA GLU A 95 15.54 13.94 -10.69
C GLU A 95 14.61 13.94 -11.89
N VAL A 96 14.14 12.76 -12.31
CA VAL A 96 13.20 12.63 -13.42
C VAL A 96 11.78 12.91 -12.90
N PHE A 97 11.27 12.11 -11.99
CA PHE A 97 9.87 12.20 -11.58
C PHE A 97 9.55 13.36 -10.61
N GLY A 98 10.56 14.08 -10.10
CA GLY A 98 10.40 15.21 -9.19
C GLY A 98 10.55 16.59 -9.84
N LEU A 99 10.58 16.67 -11.18
CA LEU A 99 10.76 17.92 -11.92
C LEU A 99 9.50 18.80 -11.92
N ASP A 100 9.64 20.02 -11.40
CA ASP A 100 8.58 21.04 -11.53
C ASP A 100 8.48 21.55 -12.98
N PRO A 101 7.26 21.78 -13.53
CA PRO A 101 7.06 22.26 -14.90
C PRO A 101 7.78 23.57 -15.22
N LYS A 102 7.93 24.46 -14.22
CA LYS A 102 8.65 25.74 -14.36
C LYS A 102 10.16 25.57 -14.54
N SER A 103 10.70 24.41 -14.18
CA SER A 103 12.12 24.10 -14.32
C SER A 103 12.46 23.44 -15.67
N LEU A 104 11.46 23.14 -16.52
CA LEU A 104 11.67 22.46 -17.80
C LEU A 104 12.55 23.26 -18.76
N GLU A 105 12.33 24.59 -18.83
CA GLU A 105 13.15 25.49 -19.65
C GLU A 105 14.61 25.50 -19.21
N VAL A 106 14.86 25.32 -17.91
CA VAL A 106 16.20 25.29 -17.32
C VAL A 106 16.93 23.98 -17.64
N TYR A 107 16.18 22.88 -17.84
CA TYR A 107 16.71 21.55 -18.15
C TYR A 107 16.85 21.30 -19.65
N PHE A 108 16.03 21.93 -20.49
CA PHE A 108 16.10 21.77 -21.94
C PHE A 108 17.48 22.19 -22.48
N GLU A 109 18.12 21.31 -23.26
CA GLU A 109 19.48 21.51 -23.82
C GLU A 109 20.60 21.71 -22.78
N ARG A 110 20.34 21.49 -21.49
CA ARG A 110 21.39 21.58 -20.47
C ARG A 110 22.41 20.45 -20.65
N THR A 111 23.68 20.83 -20.74
CA THR A 111 24.81 19.89 -20.94
C THR A 111 25.55 19.55 -19.65
N THR A 112 25.25 20.25 -18.55
CA THR A 112 25.90 20.09 -17.25
C THR A 112 25.01 19.33 -16.26
N ALA A 113 25.63 18.49 -15.43
CA ALA A 113 24.93 17.81 -14.35
C ALA A 113 24.36 18.82 -13.33
N THR A 114 23.13 18.61 -12.87
CA THR A 114 22.47 19.52 -11.91
C THR A 114 22.92 19.30 -10.46
N ARG A 115 23.53 18.15 -10.17
CA ARG A 115 23.94 17.74 -8.83
C ARG A 115 25.37 17.21 -8.82
N GLU A 116 26.06 17.46 -7.72
CA GLU A 116 27.40 16.93 -7.45
C GLU A 116 27.34 15.38 -7.42
N GLY A 117 28.17 14.74 -8.25
CA GLY A 117 28.20 13.28 -8.40
C GLY A 117 27.11 12.68 -9.31
N SER A 118 26.24 13.49 -9.93
CA SER A 118 25.32 13.00 -10.95
C SER A 118 26.08 12.80 -12.27
N TYR A 119 25.87 11.63 -12.88
CA TYR A 119 26.32 11.30 -14.22
C TYR A 119 25.09 10.88 -15.03
N GLY A 120 25.14 11.09 -16.33
CA GLY A 120 24.05 10.73 -17.22
C GLY A 120 24.43 11.08 -18.64
N PHE A 121 23.60 10.66 -19.56
CA PHE A 121 23.80 10.91 -20.97
C PHE A 121 22.62 11.67 -21.54
N TYR A 122 22.86 12.42 -22.59
CA TYR A 122 21.81 13.11 -23.30
C TYR A 122 22.01 13.04 -24.81
N ILE A 123 20.91 13.17 -25.52
CA ILE A 123 20.84 13.40 -26.95
C ILE A 123 19.81 14.51 -27.20
N ASN A 124 20.03 15.28 -28.25
CA ASN A 124 19.13 16.34 -28.65
C ASN A 124 19.10 16.43 -30.16
N HIS A 125 17.95 16.83 -30.68
CA HIS A 125 17.77 16.98 -32.11
C HIS A 125 16.79 18.13 -32.40
N LYS A 126 17.05 18.83 -33.50
CA LYS A 126 16.26 19.95 -33.96
C LYS A 126 15.88 19.72 -35.42
N TYR A 127 14.57 19.68 -35.69
CA TYR A 127 14.06 19.53 -37.04
C TYR A 127 14.03 20.85 -37.79
N GLU A 128 14.02 20.76 -39.11
CA GLU A 128 13.77 21.91 -39.98
C GLU A 128 12.34 22.44 -39.78
N PRO A 129 12.12 23.76 -39.93
CA PRO A 129 10.80 24.35 -39.71
C PRO A 129 9.74 23.80 -40.68
N ILE A 130 8.62 23.34 -40.13
CA ILE A 130 7.50 22.78 -40.87
C ILE A 130 6.45 23.87 -41.08
N LYS A 131 5.98 24.04 -42.32
CA LYS A 131 4.85 24.93 -42.61
C LYS A 131 3.57 24.35 -42.04
N CYS A 132 2.89 25.11 -41.18
CA CYS A 132 1.59 24.74 -40.64
C CYS A 132 0.51 24.99 -41.70
N GLU A 133 0.00 23.92 -42.30
CA GLU A 133 -1.16 23.95 -43.20
C GLU A 133 -2.26 23.05 -42.62
N SER A 134 -3.53 23.40 -42.88
CA SER A 134 -4.66 22.61 -42.37
C SER A 134 -4.75 21.25 -43.06
N ASN A 135 -5.15 20.22 -42.31
CA ASN A 135 -5.26 18.82 -42.78
C ASN A 135 -3.93 18.17 -43.23
N ILE A 136 -2.86 18.29 -42.45
CA ILE A 136 -1.65 17.48 -42.67
C ILE A 136 -1.73 16.21 -41.80
N PRO A 137 -1.94 15.02 -42.40
CA PRO A 137 -2.04 13.79 -41.64
C PRO A 137 -0.66 13.28 -41.20
N GLY A 138 -0.50 13.11 -39.88
CA GLY A 138 0.49 12.25 -39.23
C GLY A 138 1.95 12.38 -39.70
N ILE A 139 2.56 13.56 -39.50
CA ILE A 139 3.99 13.76 -39.73
C ILE A 139 4.78 12.90 -38.75
N LYS A 140 5.54 11.94 -39.28
CA LYS A 140 6.45 11.11 -38.50
C LYS A 140 7.85 11.70 -38.56
N PHE A 141 8.49 11.80 -37.41
CA PHE A 141 9.81 12.41 -37.26
C PHE A 141 10.97 11.40 -37.28
N GLY A 142 10.78 10.25 -37.93
CA GLY A 142 11.78 9.18 -37.92
C GLY A 142 13.14 9.64 -38.45
N VAL A 143 14.21 9.26 -37.75
CA VAL A 143 15.60 9.54 -38.14
C VAL A 143 16.24 8.24 -38.63
N LYS A 144 17.01 8.30 -39.73
CA LYS A 144 17.65 7.11 -40.34
C LYS A 144 18.80 6.54 -39.50
N ASP A 145 19.56 7.44 -38.88
CA ASP A 145 20.70 7.12 -38.02
C ASP A 145 20.48 7.82 -36.67
N PHE A 146 20.45 7.05 -35.58
CA PHE A 146 20.22 7.61 -34.25
C PHE A 146 21.44 8.39 -33.75
N ASP A 147 21.18 9.54 -33.14
CA ASP A 147 22.22 10.34 -32.47
C ASP A 147 22.87 9.55 -31.33
N HIS A 148 24.19 9.59 -31.24
CA HIS A 148 24.91 8.90 -30.16
C HIS A 148 24.86 9.69 -28.84
N PRO A 149 24.72 8.99 -27.69
CA PRO A 149 24.64 9.62 -26.38
C PRO A 149 25.91 10.39 -26.03
N LYS A 150 25.74 11.65 -25.64
CA LYS A 150 26.81 12.51 -25.12
C LYS A 150 26.77 12.48 -23.59
N GLN A 151 27.94 12.34 -22.97
CA GLN A 151 28.04 12.36 -21.51
C GLN A 151 27.83 13.78 -20.99
N LEU A 152 27.05 13.93 -19.91
CA LEU A 152 26.90 15.20 -19.21
C LEU A 152 28.23 15.65 -18.60
N GLU A 153 28.52 16.94 -18.70
CA GLU A 153 29.67 17.53 -18.04
C GLU A 153 29.48 17.50 -16.51
N SER A 154 30.53 17.10 -15.80
CA SER A 154 30.51 17.06 -14.33
C SER A 154 30.23 18.45 -13.76
N TRP A 155 29.37 18.52 -12.76
CA TRP A 155 29.09 19.78 -12.08
C TRP A 155 30.36 20.36 -11.43
N THR A 156 30.75 21.57 -11.82
CA THR A 156 31.80 22.36 -11.17
C THR A 156 31.15 23.53 -10.42
N GLN A 157 31.49 23.71 -9.14
CA GLN A 157 31.10 24.94 -8.42
C GLN A 157 31.63 26.16 -9.16
N PRO A 158 30.84 27.24 -9.35
CA PRO A 158 31.41 28.54 -9.64
C PRO A 158 32.24 28.96 -8.42
N THR A 159 33.56 28.91 -8.56
CA THR A 159 34.50 29.40 -7.56
C THR A 159 34.15 30.87 -7.27
N PRO A 160 33.85 31.28 -6.03
CA PRO A 160 33.71 32.70 -5.73
C PRO A 160 35.03 33.38 -6.06
N THR A 161 34.96 34.43 -6.87
CA THR A 161 36.08 35.26 -7.30
C THR A 161 36.86 35.72 -6.07
N SER A 162 37.97 35.05 -5.76
CA SER A 162 38.87 35.52 -4.71
C SER A 162 39.57 36.76 -5.25
N GLN A 163 39.16 37.92 -4.73
CA GLN A 163 39.83 39.20 -4.91
C GLN A 163 41.34 39.04 -4.71
N GLY A 164 42.10 39.66 -5.60
CA GLY A 164 43.54 39.57 -5.67
C GLY A 164 44.23 39.87 -4.34
N ARG A 165 44.97 38.89 -3.83
CA ARG A 165 45.98 39.11 -2.80
C ARG A 165 47.35 38.87 -3.41
N ARG A 166 48.02 39.96 -3.80
CA ARG A 166 49.42 39.99 -4.22
C ARG A 166 50.29 39.30 -3.17
N ARG A 167 51.08 38.28 -3.54
CA ARG A 167 52.36 38.01 -2.88
C ARG A 167 53.34 37.18 -3.75
N ARG A 168 54.37 37.91 -4.21
CA ARG A 168 55.78 37.62 -4.47
C ARG A 168 56.22 36.28 -5.09
N ASP A 169 56.97 36.46 -6.18
CA ASP A 169 57.92 35.54 -6.78
C ASP A 169 58.96 34.98 -5.79
N ALA A 170 59.28 33.69 -5.93
CA ALA A 170 60.56 33.11 -5.56
C ALA A 170 60.84 31.85 -6.43
N VAL A 171 61.64 32.06 -7.46
CA VAL A 171 62.76 31.25 -8.00
C VAL A 171 62.73 29.70 -7.85
N LYS A 172 62.80 29.07 -9.04
CA LYS A 172 63.22 27.72 -9.50
C LYS A 172 64.36 27.03 -8.68
N PRO A 173 64.61 25.69 -8.78
CA PRO A 173 65.18 25.13 -10.02
C PRO A 173 64.71 23.73 -10.45
N GLU A 174 64.98 23.47 -11.74
CA GLU A 174 64.85 22.21 -12.46
C GLU A 174 65.81 21.12 -11.95
N GLY A 175 65.39 19.86 -12.09
CA GLY A 175 66.25 18.69 -12.03
C GLY A 175 65.71 17.60 -12.97
N GLN A 176 66.50 17.26 -13.99
CA GLN A 176 66.25 16.28 -15.05
C GLN A 176 66.47 14.82 -14.61
N THR A 177 66.15 13.90 -15.54
CA THR A 177 66.64 12.52 -15.77
C THR A 177 65.90 11.37 -15.05
N LYS A 178 65.64 10.17 -15.62
CA LYS A 178 65.91 9.52 -16.93
C LYS A 178 65.14 8.17 -17.00
N ASN A 179 64.60 7.87 -18.19
CA ASN A 179 64.61 6.61 -18.98
C ASN A 179 64.23 5.19 -18.46
N ALA A 180 63.54 4.48 -19.39
CA ALA A 180 63.60 3.04 -19.77
C ALA A 180 62.77 2.04 -18.92
N ALA A 181 62.13 0.98 -19.45
CA ALA A 181 62.18 0.28 -20.74
C ALA A 181 60.87 -0.50 -21.02
N ALA A 182 60.70 -0.92 -22.28
CA ALA A 182 59.62 -1.76 -22.82
C ALA A 182 59.65 -3.22 -22.29
N THR A 183 58.56 -3.98 -22.51
CA THR A 183 58.49 -5.18 -23.41
C THR A 183 57.31 -6.14 -23.07
N ASN A 184 56.46 -6.38 -24.08
CA ASN A 184 55.69 -7.57 -24.51
C ASN A 184 54.53 -8.22 -23.72
N SER A 185 53.36 -8.17 -24.40
CA SER A 185 52.42 -9.24 -24.79
C SER A 185 52.50 -10.64 -24.17
N THR A 186 51.34 -11.22 -23.82
CA THR A 186 50.84 -12.52 -24.35
C THR A 186 49.32 -12.65 -24.12
N SER A 187 48.69 -13.35 -25.07
CA SER A 187 47.30 -13.63 -25.41
C SER A 187 46.40 -14.38 -24.40
N ALA A 188 45.09 -14.09 -24.46
CA ALA A 188 44.00 -14.99 -24.07
C ALA A 188 43.31 -15.61 -25.31
N PRO A 189 42.80 -16.85 -25.28
CA PRO A 189 42.26 -17.55 -26.45
C PRO A 189 40.76 -17.31 -26.69
N LYS A 190 40.35 -17.46 -27.96
CA LYS A 190 38.97 -17.45 -28.48
C LYS A 190 38.36 -18.86 -28.55
N SER A 191 37.06 -18.97 -28.26
CA SER A 191 36.10 -19.92 -28.88
C SER A 191 34.69 -19.31 -28.71
N LYS A 192 34.06 -18.70 -29.73
CA LYS A 192 33.10 -19.30 -30.70
C LYS A 192 32.18 -20.37 -30.09
N ASP A 193 30.93 -20.01 -29.79
CA ASP A 193 29.83 -20.24 -30.74
C ASP A 193 28.57 -19.42 -30.41
N SER A 194 27.88 -19.08 -31.48
CA SER A 194 26.80 -18.12 -31.65
C SER A 194 25.44 -18.79 -31.75
N SER A 195 24.41 -18.20 -31.13
CA SER A 195 23.06 -18.11 -31.72
C SER A 195 22.17 -17.18 -30.88
N SER A 196 22.40 -15.87 -30.96
CA SER A 196 21.37 -14.88 -30.62
C SER A 196 20.65 -14.51 -31.91
N VAL A 197 19.37 -14.87 -31.99
CA VAL A 197 18.47 -14.45 -33.06
C VAL A 197 18.38 -12.93 -33.01
N GLU A 198 19.04 -12.26 -33.96
CA GLU A 198 18.86 -10.85 -34.23
C GLU A 198 17.42 -10.62 -34.72
N THR A 199 16.66 -9.82 -33.99
CA THR A 199 15.52 -9.09 -34.56
C THR A 199 15.80 -7.62 -34.38
N SER A 200 16.77 -7.11 -35.13
CA SER A 200 16.96 -5.66 -35.29
C SER A 200 15.95 -5.20 -36.35
N GLN A 201 14.71 -4.99 -35.94
CA GLN A 201 13.76 -4.22 -36.75
C GLN A 201 14.21 -2.76 -36.70
N LYS A 202 14.92 -2.30 -37.74
CA LYS A 202 15.11 -0.87 -38.00
C LYS A 202 13.72 -0.23 -38.13
N SER A 203 13.30 0.52 -37.12
CA SER A 203 12.08 1.31 -37.20
C SER A 203 12.40 2.63 -37.89
N ASP A 204 12.07 2.74 -39.19
CA ASP A 204 12.18 3.99 -39.97
C ASP A 204 11.32 5.15 -39.40
N THR A 205 10.55 4.88 -38.34
CA THR A 205 9.63 5.81 -37.66
C THR A 205 10.14 6.34 -36.33
N ALA A 206 11.21 5.77 -35.78
CA ALA A 206 11.72 6.17 -34.47
C ALA A 206 12.62 7.40 -34.55
N VAL A 207 12.49 8.24 -33.55
CA VAL A 207 13.21 9.49 -33.35
C VAL A 207 14.48 9.27 -32.54
N ALA A 208 14.41 8.38 -31.54
CA ALA A 208 15.51 8.06 -30.66
C ALA A 208 15.44 6.60 -30.20
N GLN A 209 16.60 6.07 -29.83
CA GLN A 209 16.75 4.77 -29.19
C GLN A 209 17.46 4.95 -27.84
N THR A 210 16.95 4.33 -26.78
CA THR A 210 17.60 4.34 -25.47
C THR A 210 18.83 3.43 -25.44
N TRP A 211 19.82 3.79 -24.62
CA TRP A 211 21.14 3.15 -24.56
C TRP A 211 21.40 2.36 -23.28
N GLU A 212 20.59 2.56 -22.23
CA GLU A 212 20.74 1.87 -20.94
C GLU A 212 19.38 1.72 -20.24
N ASP A 213 19.29 0.80 -19.28
CA ASP A 213 18.11 0.71 -18.39
C ASP A 213 18.19 1.87 -17.38
N SER A 214 17.30 2.86 -17.48
CA SER A 214 17.33 4.03 -16.60
C SER A 214 15.99 4.78 -16.59
N PRO A 215 15.72 5.62 -15.58
CA PRO A 215 14.80 6.73 -15.70
C PRO A 215 15.26 7.69 -16.79
N TYR A 216 14.33 8.05 -17.67
CA TYR A 216 14.58 9.00 -18.76
C TYR A 216 13.63 10.19 -18.66
N MET A 217 14.18 11.37 -18.93
CA MET A 217 13.44 12.59 -19.17
C MET A 217 13.38 12.85 -20.67
N PHE A 218 12.17 12.93 -21.22
CA PHE A 218 11.97 13.33 -22.60
C PHE A 218 11.20 14.64 -22.64
N ILE A 219 11.83 15.67 -23.21
CA ILE A 219 11.28 17.03 -23.30
C ILE A 219 11.14 17.39 -24.77
N ILE A 220 9.94 17.80 -25.18
CA ILE A 220 9.67 18.32 -26.52
C ILE A 220 9.44 19.82 -26.41
N LYS A 221 10.12 20.60 -27.25
CA LYS A 221 9.95 22.04 -27.44
C LYS A 221 9.27 22.29 -28.79
N ILE A 222 8.18 23.04 -28.77
CA ILE A 222 7.47 23.51 -29.98
C ILE A 222 7.47 25.04 -29.97
N GLU A 223 7.99 25.64 -31.02
CA GLU A 223 8.03 27.10 -31.20
C GLU A 223 7.54 27.50 -32.61
N ALA A 224 6.80 28.61 -32.71
CA ALA A 224 6.38 29.19 -33.99
C ALA A 224 7.33 30.31 -34.42
N ASN A 225 7.66 30.36 -35.72
CA ASN A 225 8.53 31.37 -36.29
C ASN A 225 7.94 31.93 -37.62
N PRO A 226 7.66 33.24 -37.74
CA PRO A 226 7.74 34.27 -36.69
C PRO A 226 6.72 34.05 -35.57
N PRO A 227 6.98 34.53 -34.34
CA PRO A 227 6.05 34.43 -33.23
C PRO A 227 4.74 35.16 -33.56
N PRO A 228 3.58 34.55 -33.29
CA PRO A 228 2.31 35.13 -33.69
C PRO A 228 1.88 36.24 -32.74
N ALA A 229 1.56 37.42 -33.28
CA ALA A 229 1.15 38.60 -32.51
C ALA A 229 -0.13 38.43 -31.65
N LYS A 230 -0.86 37.31 -31.83
CA LYS A 230 -1.97 36.84 -30.99
C LYS A 230 -1.92 35.32 -30.94
N GLU A 231 -2.32 34.73 -29.80
CA GLU A 231 -2.42 33.26 -29.64
C GLU A 231 -3.16 32.63 -30.82
N ILE A 232 -2.50 31.69 -31.50
CA ILE A 232 -3.11 30.95 -32.60
C ILE A 232 -3.91 29.80 -32.00
N LYS A 233 -5.23 29.83 -32.20
CA LYS A 233 -6.06 28.64 -32.05
C LYS A 233 -5.70 27.67 -33.17
N SER A 234 -4.82 26.73 -32.87
CA SER A 234 -4.46 25.61 -33.73
C SER A 234 -4.86 24.32 -33.04
N SER A 235 -5.50 23.39 -33.74
CA SER A 235 -5.76 22.05 -33.23
C SER A 235 -4.68 21.11 -33.78
N ILE A 236 -3.62 20.92 -32.98
CA ILE A 236 -2.49 20.05 -33.33
C ILE A 236 -2.42 18.94 -32.30
N LYS A 237 -2.52 17.68 -32.75
CA LYS A 237 -2.40 16.51 -31.88
C LYS A 237 -0.97 15.99 -31.90
N LEU A 238 -0.31 16.06 -30.76
CA LEU A 238 1.00 15.50 -30.52
C LEU A 238 0.83 14.10 -29.90
N GLU A 239 1.28 13.09 -30.62
CA GLU A 239 1.30 11.71 -30.16
C GLU A 239 2.76 11.25 -29.94
N VAL A 240 3.07 10.84 -28.71
CA VAL A 240 4.37 10.29 -28.33
C VAL A 240 4.18 8.84 -27.94
N ARG A 241 5.00 7.95 -28.50
CA ARG A 241 4.98 6.51 -28.22
C ARG A 241 6.37 6.06 -27.79
N MET A 242 6.46 5.41 -26.64
CA MET A 242 7.71 4.81 -26.15
C MET A 242 7.50 3.30 -26.01
N HIS A 243 8.11 2.53 -26.92
CA HIS A 243 7.95 1.08 -26.95
C HIS A 243 9.29 0.37 -27.15
N GLY A 244 9.45 -0.81 -26.57
CA GLY A 244 10.64 -1.64 -26.76
C GLY A 244 10.32 -3.13 -26.83
N ALA A 245 11.28 -3.97 -26.45
CA ALA A 245 11.11 -5.43 -26.47
C ALA A 245 9.91 -5.91 -25.63
N TYR A 246 9.58 -5.18 -24.56
CA TYR A 246 8.43 -5.46 -23.70
C TYR A 246 7.18 -4.62 -24.05
N GLN A 247 7.10 -4.09 -25.27
CA GLN A 247 6.04 -3.18 -25.72
C GLN A 247 6.08 -1.87 -24.92
N TYR A 248 4.94 -1.36 -24.42
CA TYR A 248 4.79 -0.04 -23.82
C TYR A 248 5.02 0.02 -22.29
N ILE A 249 5.26 -1.12 -21.64
CA ILE A 249 5.39 -1.21 -20.19
C ILE A 249 6.70 -0.59 -19.70
N SER A 250 6.64 0.10 -18.56
CA SER A 250 7.80 0.69 -17.91
C SER A 250 8.71 -0.34 -17.25
N ALA A 251 10.00 0.01 -17.11
CA ALA A 251 10.99 -0.85 -16.50
C ALA A 251 10.76 -1.06 -14.99
N SER A 252 10.24 -0.04 -14.28
CA SER A 252 9.86 -0.10 -12.87
C SER A 252 8.66 -1.03 -12.60
N GLU A 253 7.72 -1.12 -13.54
CA GLU A 253 6.43 -1.80 -13.39
C GLU A 253 6.44 -3.25 -13.89
N TRP A 254 7.41 -3.61 -14.74
CA TRP A 254 7.50 -4.96 -15.29
C TRP A 254 7.61 -6.07 -14.22
N PRO A 255 8.45 -5.95 -13.18
CA PRO A 255 8.49 -6.93 -12.09
C PRO A 255 7.17 -6.98 -11.30
N LEU A 256 6.50 -5.84 -11.18
CA LEU A 256 5.24 -5.72 -10.46
C LEU A 256 4.13 -6.50 -11.18
N MET A 257 4.02 -6.39 -12.51
CA MET A 257 3.10 -7.20 -13.32
C MET A 257 3.28 -8.71 -13.07
N ILE A 258 4.53 -9.19 -13.03
CA ILE A 258 4.85 -10.61 -12.76
C ILE A 258 4.44 -10.99 -11.34
N PHE A 259 4.71 -10.13 -10.35
CA PHE A 259 4.29 -10.33 -8.98
C PHE A 259 2.77 -10.48 -8.86
N TYR A 260 1.99 -9.61 -9.51
CA TYR A 260 0.52 -9.72 -9.51
C TYR A 260 0.03 -11.03 -10.15
N MET A 261 0.66 -11.47 -11.25
CA MET A 261 0.36 -12.75 -11.89
C MET A 261 0.61 -13.93 -10.93
N VAL A 262 1.79 -14.00 -10.33
CA VAL A 262 2.16 -15.09 -9.39
C VAL A 262 1.22 -15.08 -8.18
N MET A 263 0.96 -13.91 -7.60
CA MET A 263 0.04 -13.79 -6.47
C MET A 263 -1.39 -14.19 -6.85
N CYS A 264 -1.86 -13.85 -8.05
CA CYS A 264 -3.16 -14.29 -8.54
C CYS A 264 -3.26 -15.83 -8.54
N ILE A 265 -2.24 -16.52 -9.06
CA ILE A 265 -2.18 -17.99 -9.03
C ILE A 265 -2.22 -18.52 -7.59
N VAL A 266 -1.46 -17.91 -6.67
CA VAL A 266 -1.47 -18.28 -5.25
C VAL A 266 -2.89 -18.12 -4.65
N TYR A 267 -3.57 -17.01 -4.94
CA TYR A 267 -4.95 -16.77 -4.48
C TYR A 267 -5.95 -17.76 -5.09
N VAL A 268 -5.78 -18.16 -6.35
CA VAL A 268 -6.60 -19.21 -6.99
C VAL A 268 -6.40 -20.54 -6.27
N ILE A 269 -5.14 -20.94 -6.00
CA ILE A 269 -4.85 -22.17 -5.26
C ILE A 269 -5.46 -22.12 -3.86
N MET A 270 -5.27 -21.01 -3.13
CA MET A 270 -5.88 -20.81 -1.81
C MET A 270 -7.42 -20.88 -1.87
N GLY A 271 -8.03 -20.26 -2.88
CA GLY A 271 -9.47 -20.26 -3.09
C GLY A 271 -10.01 -21.66 -3.37
N VAL A 272 -9.39 -22.41 -4.28
CA VAL A 272 -9.79 -23.79 -4.60
C VAL A 272 -9.63 -24.70 -3.39
N LEU A 273 -8.50 -24.62 -2.67
CA LEU A 273 -8.27 -25.40 -1.45
C LEU A 273 -9.32 -25.06 -0.38
N TRP A 274 -9.61 -23.78 -0.16
CA TRP A 274 -10.59 -23.35 0.83
C TRP A 274 -12.03 -23.76 0.47
N LEU A 275 -12.40 -23.62 -0.81
CA LEU A 275 -13.71 -24.04 -1.30
C LEU A 275 -13.88 -25.56 -1.21
N ALA A 276 -12.86 -26.34 -1.56
CA ALA A 276 -12.88 -27.79 -1.42
C ALA A 276 -13.10 -28.22 0.04
N LEU A 277 -12.31 -27.66 0.97
CA LEU A 277 -12.49 -27.92 2.41
C LEU A 277 -13.87 -27.48 2.90
N SER A 278 -14.34 -26.31 2.48
CA SER A 278 -15.65 -25.78 2.88
C SER A 278 -16.80 -26.64 2.33
N ALA A 279 -16.66 -27.20 1.13
CA ALA A 279 -17.64 -28.12 0.54
C ALA A 279 -17.66 -29.47 1.26
N CYS A 280 -16.50 -30.03 1.60
CA CYS A 280 -16.41 -31.29 2.36
C CYS A 280 -17.07 -31.18 3.75
N TYR A 281 -16.97 -30.02 4.40
CA TYR A 281 -17.50 -29.76 5.75
C TYR A 281 -18.66 -28.76 5.76
N TRP A 282 -19.45 -28.66 4.68
CA TRP A 282 -20.43 -27.58 4.49
C TRP A 282 -21.52 -27.54 5.59
N ARG A 283 -21.83 -28.68 6.21
CA ARG A 283 -22.81 -28.78 7.29
C ARG A 283 -22.35 -28.16 8.62
N ASP A 284 -21.03 -28.06 8.84
CA ASP A 284 -20.45 -27.65 10.12
C ASP A 284 -19.76 -26.28 10.05
N LEU A 285 -20.00 -25.50 8.98
CA LEU A 285 -19.28 -24.26 8.71
C LEU A 285 -19.66 -23.13 9.69
N LEU A 286 -18.66 -22.48 10.27
CA LEU A 286 -18.84 -21.31 11.13
C LEU A 286 -19.05 -20.06 10.28
N ARG A 287 -19.83 -19.09 10.77
CA ARG A 287 -20.06 -17.81 10.07
C ARG A 287 -18.73 -17.15 9.64
N ILE A 288 -17.72 -17.15 10.51
CA ILE A 288 -16.40 -16.56 10.25
C ILE A 288 -15.69 -17.20 9.03
N GLN A 289 -15.93 -18.47 8.73
CA GLN A 289 -15.30 -19.17 7.61
C GLN A 289 -15.83 -18.69 6.26
N PHE A 290 -17.10 -18.27 6.19
CA PHE A 290 -17.64 -17.60 5.00
C PHE A 290 -16.99 -16.23 4.78
N TRP A 291 -16.72 -15.47 5.85
CA TRP A 291 -15.98 -14.20 5.75
C TRP A 291 -14.56 -14.41 5.24
N ILE A 292 -13.85 -15.45 5.73
CA ILE A 292 -12.51 -15.80 5.23
C ILE A 292 -12.58 -16.13 3.73
N GLY A 293 -13.54 -16.94 3.30
CA GLY A 293 -13.75 -17.27 1.89
C GLY A 293 -14.04 -16.03 1.02
N GLY A 294 -14.86 -15.10 1.53
CA GLY A 294 -15.13 -13.82 0.86
C GLY A 294 -13.90 -12.94 0.68
N VAL A 295 -13.02 -12.86 1.70
CA VAL A 295 -11.76 -12.12 1.60
C VAL A 295 -10.80 -12.76 0.60
N ILE A 296 -10.74 -14.10 0.52
CA ILE A 296 -9.94 -14.82 -0.48
C ILE A 296 -10.46 -14.53 -1.89
N PHE A 297 -11.78 -14.61 -2.10
CA PHE A 297 -12.41 -14.32 -3.39
C PHE A 297 -12.15 -12.88 -3.85
N LEU A 298 -12.31 -11.90 -2.96
CA LEU A 298 -11.98 -10.51 -3.25
C LEU A 298 -10.49 -10.30 -3.54
N GLY A 299 -9.60 -11.02 -2.85
CA GLY A 299 -8.17 -11.02 -3.14
C GLY A 299 -7.86 -11.55 -4.53
N MET A 300 -8.51 -12.63 -4.95
CA MET A 300 -8.39 -13.17 -6.32
C MET A 300 -8.86 -12.16 -7.36
N LEU A 301 -10.04 -11.55 -7.16
CA LEU A 301 -10.59 -10.55 -8.07
C LEU A 301 -9.68 -9.31 -8.17
N GLU A 302 -9.20 -8.80 -7.03
CA GLU A 302 -8.26 -7.67 -6.98
C GLU A 302 -7.00 -7.96 -7.82
N LYS A 303 -6.35 -9.11 -7.63
CA LYS A 303 -5.12 -9.45 -8.38
C LYS A 303 -5.38 -9.65 -9.86
N ALA A 304 -6.53 -10.19 -10.24
CA ALA A 304 -6.92 -10.30 -11.64
C ALA A 304 -7.12 -8.92 -12.31
N VAL A 305 -7.75 -7.96 -11.62
CA VAL A 305 -7.98 -6.61 -12.15
C VAL A 305 -6.66 -5.84 -12.30
N TYR A 306 -5.78 -5.84 -11.30
CA TYR A 306 -4.46 -5.19 -11.45
C TYR A 306 -3.62 -5.85 -12.55
N TYR A 307 -3.65 -7.18 -12.67
CA TYR A 307 -2.94 -7.86 -13.76
C TYR A 307 -3.49 -7.47 -15.14
N ALA A 308 -4.81 -7.35 -15.28
CA ALA A 308 -5.46 -6.89 -16.51
C ALA A 308 -5.08 -5.44 -16.85
N GLU A 309 -4.95 -4.57 -15.85
CA GLU A 309 -4.51 -3.19 -16.04
C GLU A 309 -3.08 -3.13 -16.57
N PHE A 310 -2.13 -3.86 -15.96
CA PHE A 310 -0.76 -3.94 -16.47
C PHE A 310 -0.67 -4.56 -17.88
N GLN A 311 -1.57 -5.49 -18.22
CA GLN A 311 -1.67 -5.97 -19.60
C GLN A 311 -2.17 -4.89 -20.57
N SER A 312 -3.18 -4.10 -20.16
CA SER A 312 -3.69 -2.98 -20.95
C SER A 312 -2.58 -1.96 -21.22
N ILE A 313 -1.81 -1.60 -20.19
CA ILE A 313 -0.66 -0.68 -20.34
C ILE A 313 0.39 -1.28 -21.27
N ARG A 314 0.68 -2.58 -21.14
CA ARG A 314 1.68 -3.25 -21.97
C ARG A 314 1.30 -3.25 -23.46
N TYR A 315 0.05 -3.58 -23.80
CA TYR A 315 -0.37 -3.72 -25.20
C TYR A 315 -0.88 -2.42 -25.82
N ASP A 316 -1.67 -1.64 -25.10
CA ASP A 316 -2.33 -0.45 -25.63
C ASP A 316 -1.59 0.86 -25.28
N GLY A 317 -0.64 0.80 -24.35
CA GLY A 317 0.19 1.94 -23.93
C GLY A 317 -0.53 2.95 -23.04
N HIS A 318 -1.79 2.72 -22.69
CA HIS A 318 -2.59 3.60 -21.82
C HIS A 318 -3.34 2.79 -20.77
N SER A 319 -3.50 3.39 -19.58
CA SER A 319 -4.28 2.78 -18.49
C SER A 319 -5.76 3.14 -18.63
N VAL A 320 -6.63 2.15 -18.45
CA VAL A 320 -8.09 2.36 -18.42
C VAL A 320 -8.48 2.89 -17.05
N HIS A 321 -8.71 4.20 -16.95
CA HIS A 321 -8.99 4.89 -15.69
C HIS A 321 -10.11 4.22 -14.85
N GLY A 322 -11.20 3.80 -15.50
CA GLY A 322 -12.30 3.11 -14.82
C GLY A 322 -11.90 1.77 -14.18
N ALA A 323 -10.96 1.03 -14.80
CA ALA A 323 -10.45 -0.22 -14.26
C ALA A 323 -9.57 0.00 -13.02
N VAL A 324 -8.74 1.06 -13.03
CA VAL A 324 -7.90 1.44 -11.88
C VAL A 324 -8.74 1.86 -10.69
N VAL A 325 -9.74 2.71 -10.90
CA VAL A 325 -10.67 3.14 -9.83
C VAL A 325 -11.43 1.94 -9.26
N PHE A 326 -11.90 1.03 -10.13
CA PHE A 326 -12.55 -0.19 -9.69
C PHE A 326 -11.62 -1.11 -8.88
N ALA A 327 -10.37 -1.26 -9.31
CA ALA A 327 -9.34 -2.02 -8.58
C ALA A 327 -9.10 -1.44 -7.18
N GLU A 328 -9.00 -0.11 -7.06
CA GLU A 328 -8.81 0.55 -5.77
C GLU A 328 -10.00 0.41 -4.83
N VAL A 329 -11.24 0.50 -5.36
CA VAL A 329 -12.45 0.25 -4.57
C VAL A 329 -12.50 -1.20 -4.09
N LEU A 330 -12.17 -2.17 -4.95
CA LEU A 330 -12.06 -3.58 -4.54
C LEU A 330 -11.01 -3.78 -3.45
N SER A 331 -9.84 -3.15 -3.60
CA SER A 331 -8.77 -3.14 -2.60
C SER A 331 -9.25 -2.55 -1.27
N ALA A 332 -10.00 -1.45 -1.29
CA ALA A 332 -10.55 -0.82 -0.08
C ALA A 332 -11.57 -1.73 0.63
N VAL A 333 -12.48 -2.35 -0.12
CA VAL A 333 -13.46 -3.31 0.41
C VAL A 333 -12.75 -4.51 1.04
N LYS A 334 -11.78 -5.11 0.33
CA LYS A 334 -11.02 -6.25 0.84
C LYS A 334 -10.21 -5.89 2.10
N ARG A 335 -9.50 -4.74 2.09
CA ARG A 335 -8.76 -4.22 3.27
C ARG A 335 -9.69 -4.09 4.47
N THR A 336 -10.87 -3.52 4.27
CA THR A 336 -11.88 -3.33 5.32
C THR A 336 -12.37 -4.66 5.88
N LEU A 337 -12.81 -5.58 5.00
CA LEU A 337 -13.34 -6.87 5.40
C LEU A 337 -12.29 -7.69 6.17
N ALA A 338 -11.03 -7.64 5.74
CA ALA A 338 -9.95 -8.33 6.43
C ALA A 338 -9.69 -7.76 7.83
N ARG A 339 -9.70 -6.43 8.01
CA ARG A 339 -9.54 -5.81 9.33
C ARG A 339 -10.70 -6.13 10.26
N VAL A 340 -11.93 -6.03 9.75
CA VAL A 340 -13.14 -6.41 10.49
C VAL A 340 -13.09 -7.88 10.89
N LEU A 341 -12.65 -8.77 9.99
CA LEU A 341 -12.47 -10.19 10.26
C LEU A 341 -11.46 -10.42 11.40
N VAL A 342 -10.31 -9.77 11.37
CA VAL A 342 -9.29 -9.87 12.43
C VAL A 342 -9.80 -9.33 13.77
N ILE A 343 -10.55 -8.23 13.78
CA ILE A 343 -11.20 -7.70 15.00
C ILE A 343 -12.22 -8.69 15.55
N ILE A 344 -13.08 -9.24 14.70
CA ILE A 344 -14.10 -10.22 15.10
C ILE A 344 -13.44 -11.51 15.64
N ALA A 345 -12.37 -11.96 15.00
CA ALA A 345 -11.58 -13.10 15.44
C ALA A 345 -10.92 -12.85 16.81
N SER A 346 -10.34 -11.67 17.03
CA SER A 346 -9.67 -11.30 18.30
C SER A 346 -10.64 -11.12 19.46
N LEU A 347 -11.89 -10.69 19.19
CA LEU A 347 -12.99 -10.63 20.16
C LEU A 347 -13.55 -12.01 20.54
N GLY A 348 -13.18 -13.07 19.83
CA GLY A 348 -13.64 -14.43 20.14
C GLY A 348 -15.00 -14.79 19.55
N TYR A 349 -15.50 -14.04 18.57
CA TYR A 349 -16.78 -14.33 17.93
C TYR A 349 -16.75 -15.68 17.22
N GLY A 350 -17.77 -16.51 17.45
CA GLY A 350 -17.92 -17.83 16.83
C GLY A 350 -17.12 -18.96 17.49
N ILE A 351 -16.22 -18.66 18.45
CA ILE A 351 -15.44 -19.68 19.19
C ILE A 351 -15.64 -19.56 20.71
N VAL A 352 -15.66 -18.34 21.25
CA VAL A 352 -15.73 -18.05 22.69
C VAL A 352 -17.07 -17.43 23.08
N LYS A 353 -17.65 -16.59 22.20
CA LYS A 353 -18.96 -15.98 22.41
C LYS A 353 -19.87 -16.26 21.19
N PRO A 354 -21.03 -16.90 21.38
CA PRO A 354 -21.95 -17.23 20.28
C PRO A 354 -22.65 -15.99 19.71
N ARG A 355 -22.78 -14.92 20.50
CA ARG A 355 -23.37 -13.64 20.07
C ARG A 355 -22.53 -12.46 20.59
N LEU A 356 -22.02 -11.66 19.65
CA LEU A 356 -21.57 -10.30 19.94
C LEU A 356 -22.82 -9.43 19.92
N GLY A 357 -23.33 -9.00 21.08
CA GLY A 357 -24.49 -8.11 21.19
C GLY A 357 -24.18 -6.70 20.66
N ALA A 358 -24.28 -5.68 21.52
CA ALA A 358 -23.98 -4.29 21.14
C ALA A 358 -22.55 -4.08 20.57
N LEU A 359 -21.60 -4.96 20.87
CA LEU A 359 -20.24 -4.93 20.32
C LEU A 359 -20.20 -5.14 18.80
N LEU A 360 -21.14 -5.90 18.22
CA LEU A 360 -21.18 -6.10 16.76
C LEU A 360 -21.44 -4.77 16.03
N HIS A 361 -22.39 -3.97 16.50
CA HIS A 361 -22.70 -2.66 15.91
C HIS A 361 -21.52 -1.70 16.00
N ARG A 362 -20.74 -1.74 17.10
CA ARG A 362 -19.51 -0.95 17.23
C ARG A 362 -18.47 -1.35 16.20
N VAL A 363 -18.23 -2.66 16.02
CA VAL A 363 -17.26 -3.17 15.03
C VAL A 363 -17.69 -2.84 13.60
N VAL A 364 -18.97 -2.99 13.29
CA VAL A 364 -19.52 -2.63 11.97
C VAL A 364 -19.39 -1.12 11.72
N GLY A 365 -19.65 -0.28 12.73
CA GLY A 365 -19.46 1.17 12.64
C GLY A 365 -18.01 1.56 12.36
N VAL A 366 -17.05 0.96 13.06
CA VAL A 366 -15.60 1.17 12.81
C VAL A 366 -15.21 0.68 11.42
N GLY A 367 -15.72 -0.49 10.99
CA GLY A 367 -15.47 -1.02 9.65
C GLY A 367 -16.01 -0.12 8.54
N LEU A 368 -17.23 0.40 8.70
CA LEU A 368 -17.85 1.31 7.74
C LEU A 368 -17.08 2.64 7.65
N LEU A 369 -16.66 3.18 8.79
CA LEU A 369 -15.83 4.39 8.83
C LEU A 369 -14.49 4.16 8.13
N TYR A 370 -13.82 3.03 8.42
CA TYR A 370 -12.58 2.65 7.74
C TYR A 370 -12.75 2.52 6.23
N LEU A 371 -13.87 1.93 5.77
CA LEU A 371 -14.15 1.79 4.34
C LEU A 371 -14.27 3.14 3.64
N ILE A 372 -14.99 4.10 4.24
CA ILE A 372 -15.16 5.44 3.66
C ILE A 372 -13.80 6.13 3.52
N PHE A 373 -13.00 6.14 4.58
CA PHE A 373 -11.67 6.74 4.53
C PHE A 373 -10.75 6.02 3.54
N SER A 374 -10.82 4.69 3.47
CA SER A 374 -10.01 3.91 2.52
C SER A 374 -10.43 4.12 1.05
N ILE A 375 -11.71 4.35 0.76
CA ILE A 375 -12.17 4.69 -0.59
C ILE A 375 -11.73 6.10 -0.95
N ILE A 376 -11.90 7.08 -0.05
CA ILE A 376 -11.46 8.46 -0.28
C ILE A 376 -9.96 8.51 -0.57
N GLU A 377 -9.16 7.80 0.25
CA GLU A 377 -7.72 7.66 0.07
C GLU A 377 -7.37 7.01 -1.27
N GLY A 378 -8.00 5.88 -1.61
CA GLY A 378 -7.77 5.17 -2.88
C GLY A 378 -8.13 6.01 -4.11
N VAL A 379 -9.27 6.71 -4.09
CA VAL A 379 -9.69 7.56 -5.21
C VAL A 379 -8.81 8.81 -5.31
N LEU A 380 -8.42 9.43 -4.19
CA LEU A 380 -7.51 10.57 -4.22
C LEU A 380 -6.14 10.17 -4.75
N ARG A 381 -5.65 8.98 -4.38
CA ARG A 381 -4.39 8.41 -4.87
C ARG A 381 -4.37 8.27 -6.39
N VAL A 382 -5.50 7.89 -7.02
CA VAL A 382 -5.61 7.73 -8.48
C VAL A 382 -5.71 9.07 -9.20
N ASN A 383 -6.33 10.07 -8.60
CA ASN A 383 -6.67 11.33 -9.26
C ASN A 383 -5.68 12.49 -9.03
N THR A 384 -4.70 12.35 -8.12
CA THR A 384 -3.72 13.43 -7.89
C THR A 384 -2.39 13.13 -8.55
N GLU A 385 -2.09 13.90 -9.59
CA GLU A 385 -0.86 13.76 -10.38
C GLU A 385 0.40 14.08 -9.57
N HIS A 386 0.40 15.07 -8.68
CA HIS A 386 1.61 15.43 -7.91
C HIS A 386 1.28 16.00 -6.52
N GLY A 387 1.67 15.27 -5.47
CA GLY A 387 2.18 15.84 -4.20
C GLY A 387 1.31 16.83 -3.41
N GLY A 388 -0.01 16.87 -3.57
CA GLY A 388 -0.85 17.78 -2.78
C GLY A 388 -0.77 17.48 -1.26
N SER A 389 -0.69 18.52 -0.43
CA SER A 389 -0.70 18.40 1.05
C SER A 389 -1.89 17.59 1.57
N SER A 390 -3.01 17.56 0.82
CA SER A 390 -4.20 16.75 1.10
C SER A 390 -3.94 15.24 1.05
N ARG A 391 -3.09 14.76 0.13
CA ARG A 391 -2.72 13.34 0.01
C ARG A 391 -1.91 12.90 1.22
N LEU A 392 -0.86 13.66 1.57
CA LEU A 392 -0.03 13.39 2.74
C LEU A 392 -0.87 13.37 4.04
N LEU A 393 -1.82 14.30 4.16
CA LEU A 393 -2.74 14.33 5.30
C LEU A 393 -3.62 13.08 5.36
N CYS A 394 -4.16 12.61 4.23
CA CYS A 394 -4.96 11.39 4.18
C CYS A 394 -4.13 10.15 4.57
N ASP A 395 -2.89 10.05 4.08
CA ASP A 395 -1.98 8.94 4.42
C ASP A 395 -1.67 8.92 5.92
N ILE A 396 -1.41 10.09 6.53
CA ILE A 396 -1.17 10.21 7.98
C ILE A 396 -2.42 9.80 8.77
N VAL A 397 -3.60 10.28 8.39
CA VAL A 397 -4.86 9.92 9.06
C VAL A 397 -5.12 8.42 8.95
N MET A 398 -4.83 7.80 7.80
CA MET A 398 -5.00 6.36 7.62
C MET A 398 -4.04 5.56 8.50
N ALA A 399 -2.77 5.97 8.60
CA ALA A 399 -1.79 5.33 9.48
C ALA A 399 -2.18 5.42 10.97
N LEU A 400 -2.79 6.52 11.40
CA LEU A 400 -3.31 6.66 12.77
C LEU A 400 -4.47 5.70 13.04
N ILE A 401 -5.44 5.62 12.13
CA ILE A 401 -6.57 4.69 12.25
C ILE A 401 -6.06 3.24 12.32
N ASP A 402 -5.09 2.89 11.47
CA ASP A 402 -4.47 1.58 11.46
C ASP A 402 -3.79 1.23 12.79
N SER A 403 -3.06 2.20 13.35
CA SER A 403 -2.40 2.05 14.66
C SER A 403 -3.42 1.82 15.78
N CYS A 404 -4.52 2.59 15.79
CA CYS A 404 -5.61 2.41 16.75
C CYS A 404 -6.29 1.04 16.62
N ILE A 405 -6.55 0.57 15.39
CA ILE A 405 -7.13 -0.74 15.13
C ILE A 405 -6.21 -1.86 15.63
N VAL A 406 -4.91 -1.78 15.34
CA VAL A 406 -3.92 -2.77 15.80
C VAL A 406 -3.87 -2.82 17.32
N TRP A 407 -3.85 -1.65 17.99
CA TRP A 407 -3.90 -1.58 19.45
C TRP A 407 -5.17 -2.23 20.03
N TRP A 408 -6.33 -1.93 19.44
CA TRP A 408 -7.61 -2.55 19.81
C TRP A 408 -7.58 -4.08 19.67
N ILE A 409 -7.01 -4.58 18.55
CA ILE A 409 -6.87 -6.02 18.30
C ILE A 409 -6.06 -6.68 19.41
N PHE A 410 -4.89 -6.15 19.77
CA PHE A 410 -4.06 -6.73 20.82
C PHE A 410 -4.72 -6.70 22.20
N ILE A 411 -5.44 -5.63 22.55
CA ILE A 411 -6.21 -5.57 23.81
C ILE A 411 -7.30 -6.64 23.83
N SER A 412 -8.09 -6.71 22.76
CA SER A 412 -9.18 -7.69 22.61
C SER A 412 -8.65 -9.12 22.71
N LEU A 413 -7.52 -9.37 22.05
CA LEU A 413 -6.82 -10.65 22.05
C LEU A 413 -6.27 -11.01 23.44
N ALA A 414 -5.71 -10.04 24.17
CA ALA A 414 -5.22 -10.26 25.53
C ALA A 414 -6.38 -10.60 26.49
N GLN A 415 -7.53 -9.93 26.35
CA GLN A 415 -8.73 -10.21 27.13
C GLN A 415 -9.29 -11.60 26.82
N THR A 416 -9.41 -11.98 25.54
CA THR A 416 -9.88 -13.32 25.16
C THR A 416 -8.94 -14.43 25.59
N MET A 417 -7.63 -14.20 25.51
CA MET A 417 -6.62 -15.13 26.04
C MET A 417 -6.72 -15.32 27.55
N LYS A 418 -6.94 -14.25 28.33
CA LYS A 418 -7.15 -14.35 29.79
C LYS A 418 -8.40 -15.18 30.11
N LEU A 419 -9.52 -14.92 29.42
CA LEU A 419 -10.76 -15.67 29.59
C LEU A 419 -10.59 -17.16 29.24
N LEU A 420 -9.87 -17.47 28.16
CA LEU A 420 -9.59 -18.84 27.73
C LEU A 420 -8.63 -19.58 28.67
N ARG A 421 -7.69 -18.88 29.33
CA ARG A 421 -6.83 -19.45 30.36
C ARG A 421 -7.62 -19.83 31.61
N LEU A 422 -8.54 -18.97 32.04
CA LEU A 422 -9.41 -19.23 33.19
C LEU A 422 -10.31 -20.44 32.93
N ARG A 423 -10.89 -20.55 31.74
CA ARG A 423 -11.74 -21.71 31.34
C ARG A 423 -10.98 -23.00 31.00
N ARG A 424 -9.67 -23.06 31.21
CA ARG A 424 -8.79 -24.24 31.01
C ARG A 424 -8.92 -24.96 29.65
N ASN A 425 -9.38 -24.29 28.59
CA ASN A 425 -9.53 -24.90 27.26
C ASN A 425 -8.21 -24.83 26.47
N VAL A 426 -7.38 -25.86 26.63
CA VAL A 426 -6.00 -25.90 26.08
C VAL A 426 -5.94 -25.84 24.55
N VAL A 427 -6.93 -26.41 23.85
CA VAL A 427 -6.95 -26.45 22.38
C VAL A 427 -7.26 -25.07 21.80
N LYS A 428 -8.30 -24.40 22.31
CA LYS A 428 -8.64 -23.02 21.90
C LYS A 428 -7.52 -22.04 22.29
N LEU A 429 -6.94 -22.21 23.48
CA LEU A 429 -5.83 -21.39 23.94
C LEU A 429 -4.59 -21.51 23.04
N SER A 430 -4.27 -22.72 22.58
CA SER A 430 -3.17 -22.95 21.63
C SER A 430 -3.42 -22.23 20.30
N LEU A 431 -4.63 -22.31 19.74
CA LEU A 431 -5.00 -21.60 18.52
C LEU A 431 -4.78 -20.09 18.63
N TYR A 432 -5.31 -19.46 19.69
CA TYR A 432 -5.16 -18.02 19.92
C TYR A 432 -3.71 -17.61 20.23
N ARG A 433 -2.90 -18.51 20.82
CA ARG A 433 -1.46 -18.28 20.99
C ARG A 433 -0.73 -18.25 19.65
N HIS A 434 -0.99 -19.19 18.75
CA HIS A 434 -0.40 -19.20 17.41
C HIS A 434 -0.85 -17.99 16.58
N PHE A 435 -2.11 -17.58 16.71
CA PHE A 435 -2.61 -16.36 16.08
C PHE A 435 -1.90 -15.10 16.59
N THR A 436 -1.81 -14.93 17.92
CA THR A 436 -1.08 -13.82 18.55
C THR A 436 0.38 -13.77 18.09
N ASN A 437 1.07 -14.92 18.12
CA ASN A 437 2.47 -15.00 17.68
C ASN A 437 2.63 -14.56 16.23
N THR A 438 1.74 -15.01 15.34
CA THR A 438 1.76 -14.63 13.92
C THR A 438 1.57 -13.12 13.73
N LEU A 439 0.62 -12.51 14.44
CA LEU A 439 0.41 -11.06 14.38
C LEU A 439 1.62 -10.29 14.92
N ILE A 440 2.27 -10.75 15.99
CA ILE A 440 3.50 -10.14 16.52
C ILE A 440 4.62 -10.21 15.49
N PHE A 441 4.85 -11.37 14.85
CA PHE A 441 5.85 -11.50 13.79
C PHE A 441 5.58 -10.58 12.61
N ALA A 442 4.31 -10.43 12.20
CA ALA A 442 3.92 -9.51 11.13
C ALA A 442 4.21 -8.04 11.50
N VAL A 443 3.92 -7.62 12.73
CA VAL A 443 4.24 -6.26 13.21
C VAL A 443 5.75 -6.04 13.22
N ILE A 444 6.54 -6.97 13.74
CA ILE A 444 8.02 -6.87 13.72
C ILE A 444 8.55 -6.76 12.29
N ALA A 445 8.06 -7.61 11.37
CA ALA A 445 8.44 -7.58 9.97
C ALA A 445 8.10 -6.23 9.31
N SER A 446 6.92 -5.66 9.61
CA SER A 446 6.52 -4.35 9.11
C SER A 446 7.42 -3.21 9.59
N VAL A 447 7.83 -3.22 10.87
CA VAL A 447 8.74 -2.20 11.42
C VAL A 447 10.13 -2.29 10.78
N ILE A 448 10.69 -3.50 10.64
CA ILE A 448 11.98 -3.71 9.98
C ILE A 448 11.92 -3.18 8.54
N PHE A 449 10.84 -3.49 7.81
CA PHE A 449 10.66 -3.03 6.44
C PHE A 449 10.54 -1.51 6.35
N ILE A 450 9.75 -0.87 7.21
CA ILE A 450 9.62 0.60 7.27
C ILE A 450 10.98 1.26 7.52
N VAL A 451 11.80 0.72 8.44
CA VAL A 451 13.15 1.24 8.72
C VAL A 451 14.04 1.12 7.48
N TRP A 452 14.01 -0.03 6.80
CA TRP A 452 14.75 -0.26 5.57
C TRP A 452 14.35 0.70 4.45
N THR A 453 13.05 0.83 4.17
CA THR A 453 12.54 1.69 3.09
C THR A 453 12.77 3.17 3.40
N THR A 454 12.64 3.58 4.67
CA THR A 454 12.97 4.96 5.09
C THR A 454 14.45 5.27 4.87
N LYS A 455 15.35 4.34 5.21
CA LYS A 455 16.79 4.49 5.01
C LYS A 455 17.18 4.54 3.54
N THR A 456 16.58 3.68 2.73
CA THR A 456 16.95 3.46 1.32
C THR A 456 16.30 4.47 0.38
N PHE A 457 15.05 4.88 0.63
CA PHE A 457 14.28 5.73 -0.29
C PHE A 457 14.02 7.15 0.21
N LYS A 458 13.90 7.39 1.53
CA LYS A 458 13.58 8.73 2.07
C LYS A 458 14.80 9.53 2.50
N LEU A 459 15.86 8.86 2.94
CA LEU A 459 17.08 9.51 3.44
C LEU A 459 18.18 9.64 2.37
N SER A 460 18.05 8.95 1.24
CA SER A 460 18.94 9.10 0.10
C SER A 460 18.66 10.42 -0.61
N LYS A 461 19.70 11.25 -0.83
CA LYS A 461 19.58 12.47 -1.65
C LYS A 461 19.20 12.19 -3.10
N CYS A 462 19.47 10.96 -3.55
CA CYS A 462 19.17 10.49 -4.88
C CYS A 462 18.73 9.02 -4.81
N GLN A 463 17.53 8.73 -5.28
CA GLN A 463 17.01 7.38 -5.36
C GLN A 463 17.58 6.63 -6.57
N SER A 464 18.78 6.05 -6.40
CA SER A 464 19.49 5.28 -7.43
C SER A 464 18.95 3.85 -7.59
N ASP A 465 18.33 3.29 -6.55
CA ASP A 465 17.81 1.91 -6.53
C ASP A 465 16.36 1.83 -7.06
N TRP A 466 16.08 2.54 -8.14
CA TRP A 466 14.74 2.61 -8.75
C TRP A 466 14.23 1.23 -9.21
N ARG A 467 15.13 0.30 -9.53
CA ARG A 467 14.79 -1.09 -9.88
C ARG A 467 14.12 -1.86 -8.74
N GLU A 468 14.30 -1.41 -7.49
CA GLU A 468 13.72 -2.03 -6.30
C GLU A 468 12.45 -1.32 -5.80
N LEU A 469 11.99 -0.26 -6.48
CA LEU A 469 10.79 0.50 -6.10
C LEU A 469 9.54 -0.38 -5.94
N TRP A 470 9.37 -1.36 -6.83
CA TRP A 470 8.22 -2.27 -6.80
C TRP A 470 8.16 -3.13 -5.52
N ILE A 471 9.29 -3.31 -4.82
CA ILE A 471 9.35 -4.09 -3.57
C ILE A 471 8.53 -3.42 -2.47
N ASP A 472 8.48 -2.08 -2.43
CA ASP A 472 7.66 -1.33 -1.48
C ASP A 472 6.18 -1.71 -1.61
N ASP A 473 5.67 -1.72 -2.84
CA ASP A 473 4.29 -2.08 -3.15
C ASP A 473 4.00 -3.59 -2.95
N ALA A 474 4.95 -4.45 -3.33
CA ALA A 474 4.82 -5.90 -3.26
C ALA A 474 4.85 -6.43 -1.81
N PHE A 475 5.70 -5.88 -0.94
CA PHE A 475 5.89 -6.35 0.43
C PHE A 475 4.58 -6.33 1.23
N TRP A 476 3.84 -5.21 1.20
CA TRP A 476 2.59 -5.08 1.95
C TRP A 476 1.52 -6.08 1.49
N ARG A 477 1.43 -6.32 0.17
CA ARG A 477 0.52 -7.30 -0.43
C ARG A 477 0.92 -8.73 -0.08
N PHE A 478 2.20 -9.01 -0.07
CA PHE A 478 2.75 -10.31 0.31
C PHE A 478 2.51 -10.60 1.81
N LEU A 479 2.80 -9.63 2.69
CA LEU A 479 2.57 -9.73 4.13
C LEU A 479 1.08 -9.99 4.44
N PHE A 480 0.17 -9.28 3.78
CA PHE A 480 -1.27 -9.52 3.88
C PHE A 480 -1.65 -10.95 3.48
N SER A 481 -1.15 -11.43 2.35
CA SER A 481 -1.41 -12.79 1.86
C SER A 481 -0.84 -13.85 2.82
N SER A 482 0.35 -13.63 3.37
CA SER A 482 0.97 -14.51 4.36
C SER A 482 0.12 -14.62 5.64
N ILE A 483 -0.38 -13.50 6.17
CA ILE A 483 -1.30 -13.51 7.32
C ILE A 483 -2.59 -14.26 6.98
N LEU A 484 -3.17 -13.99 5.80
CA LEU A 484 -4.39 -14.68 5.35
C LEU A 484 -4.19 -16.20 5.26
N LEU A 485 -3.03 -16.64 4.76
CA LEU A 485 -2.68 -18.06 4.68
C LEU A 485 -2.56 -18.70 6.06
N VAL A 486 -1.95 -18.02 7.04
CA VAL A 486 -1.89 -18.52 8.41
C VAL A 486 -3.28 -18.58 9.04
N ILE A 487 -4.12 -17.56 8.83
CA ILE A 487 -5.52 -17.56 9.26
C ILE A 487 -6.28 -18.74 8.61
N MET A 488 -6.05 -19.02 7.34
CA MET A 488 -6.64 -20.15 6.64
C MET A 488 -6.28 -21.48 7.31
N PHE A 489 -5.02 -21.64 7.73
CA PHE A 489 -4.58 -22.85 8.43
C PHE A 489 -5.19 -22.97 9.83
N LEU A 490 -5.20 -21.88 10.60
CA LEU A 490 -5.70 -21.86 11.98
C LEU A 490 -7.22 -22.05 12.06
N TRP A 491 -7.99 -21.49 11.12
CA TRP A 491 -9.45 -21.54 11.09
C TRP A 491 -10.02 -22.55 10.09
N ARG A 492 -9.20 -23.50 9.63
CA ARG A 492 -9.61 -24.51 8.65
C ARG A 492 -10.92 -25.22 9.06
N PRO A 493 -11.85 -25.47 8.12
CA PRO A 493 -13.01 -26.31 8.37
C PRO A 493 -12.58 -27.69 8.89
N SER A 494 -13.17 -28.13 10.00
CA SER A 494 -12.92 -29.43 10.62
C SER A 494 -14.21 -29.98 11.21
N ALA A 495 -14.43 -31.29 11.08
CA ALA A 495 -15.66 -31.98 11.48
C ALA A 495 -16.05 -31.79 12.96
N ASN A 496 -15.11 -31.41 13.83
CA ASN A 496 -15.40 -31.23 15.26
C ASN A 496 -15.65 -29.77 15.68
N ASN A 497 -15.69 -28.82 14.73
CA ASN A 497 -15.75 -27.38 15.04
C ASN A 497 -17.07 -26.97 15.73
N GLN A 498 -18.22 -27.56 15.35
CA GLN A 498 -19.51 -27.28 16.01
C GLN A 498 -19.55 -27.87 17.44
N ARG A 499 -19.02 -29.08 17.64
CA ARG A 499 -18.97 -29.76 18.95
C ARG A 499 -18.08 -29.03 19.97
N TYR A 500 -17.02 -28.33 19.53
CA TYR A 500 -16.21 -27.49 20.42
C TYR A 500 -16.70 -26.03 20.54
N ALA A 501 -17.46 -25.51 19.58
CA ALA A 501 -18.03 -24.14 19.64
C ALA A 501 -19.30 -24.06 20.51
N PHE A 502 -20.05 -25.16 20.61
CA PHE A 502 -21.32 -25.22 21.33
C PHE A 502 -21.39 -26.29 22.42
N SER A 503 -20.28 -26.88 22.87
CA SER A 503 -20.34 -27.64 24.13
C SER A 503 -20.64 -26.64 25.24
N PRO A 504 -21.86 -26.60 25.81
CA PRO A 504 -22.05 -25.96 27.09
C PRO A 504 -21.41 -26.97 28.05
N LEU A 505 -20.08 -26.91 28.20
CA LEU A 505 -19.44 -27.59 29.31
C LEU A 505 -19.89 -26.82 30.55
N VAL A 506 -21.06 -27.22 31.08
CA VAL A 506 -21.28 -27.44 32.50
C VAL A 506 -20.59 -26.38 33.37
N ASP A 507 -20.97 -25.13 33.17
CA ASP A 507 -20.60 -23.96 34.01
C ASP A 507 -21.88 -23.29 34.55
N GLU A 508 -23.05 -23.91 34.36
CA GLU A 508 -24.23 -23.74 35.21
C GLU A 508 -24.45 -25.03 36.00
N ILE A 509 -23.38 -25.59 36.55
CA ILE A 509 -23.53 -26.32 37.80
C ILE A 509 -23.84 -25.22 38.80
N SER A 510 -25.06 -25.22 39.34
CA SER A 510 -25.39 -24.35 40.46
C SER A 510 -24.32 -24.51 41.53
N GLU A 511 -23.98 -23.43 42.23
CA GLU A 511 -22.97 -23.42 43.30
C GLU A 511 -23.18 -24.57 44.32
N GLU A 512 -24.41 -25.12 44.39
CA GLU A 512 -24.82 -26.27 45.19
C GLU A 512 -24.19 -27.63 44.76
N GLU A 513 -23.93 -27.88 43.47
CA GLU A 513 -23.33 -29.16 43.01
C GLU A 513 -21.79 -29.17 43.09
N GLU A 514 -21.14 -27.99 43.05
CA GLU A 514 -19.69 -27.87 43.25
C GLU A 514 -19.30 -28.10 44.72
N GLU A 515 -20.14 -27.69 45.66
CA GLU A 515 -19.99 -27.99 47.10
C GLU A 515 -20.19 -29.49 47.37
N GLN A 516 -21.09 -30.16 46.64
CA GLN A 516 -21.36 -31.58 46.78
C GLN A 516 -20.19 -32.48 46.29
N LEU A 517 -19.55 -32.11 45.18
CA LEU A 517 -18.36 -32.81 44.66
C LEU A 517 -17.10 -32.56 45.51
N MET A 518 -16.97 -31.39 46.13
CA MET A 518 -15.91 -31.08 47.10
C MET A 518 -16.05 -31.91 48.39
N ASN A 519 -17.29 -32.14 48.84
CA ASN A 519 -17.59 -32.96 50.02
C ASN A 519 -17.33 -34.46 49.77
N GLU A 520 -17.70 -34.98 48.59
CA GLU A 520 -17.42 -36.39 48.22
C GLU A 520 -15.91 -36.68 48.04
N ALA A 521 -15.12 -35.69 47.60
CA ALA A 521 -13.67 -35.83 47.47
C ALA A 521 -12.93 -35.86 48.82
N PHE A 522 -13.54 -35.35 49.90
CA PHE A 522 -12.96 -35.33 51.24
C PHE A 522 -13.38 -36.53 52.12
N GLU A 523 -14.45 -37.25 51.78
CA GLU A 523 -14.90 -38.45 52.51
C GLU A 523 -13.98 -39.69 52.35
N GLY A 524 -13.06 -39.67 51.37
CA GLY A 524 -12.19 -40.81 51.06
C GLY A 524 -10.91 -40.93 51.90
N VAL A 525 -10.51 -39.90 52.66
CA VAL A 525 -9.25 -39.93 53.44
C VAL A 525 -9.51 -40.49 54.84
N LYS A 526 -9.52 -41.82 54.91
CA LYS A 526 -9.52 -42.61 56.15
C LYS A 526 -8.24 -42.37 56.94
N MET A 527 -8.24 -41.36 57.83
CA MET A 527 -7.22 -41.22 58.87
C MET A 527 -7.32 -42.39 59.84
N ARG A 528 -6.27 -43.22 59.83
CA ARG A 528 -6.17 -44.46 60.62
C ARG A 528 -5.77 -44.12 62.05
N GLY A 529 -6.77 -44.09 62.93
CA GLY A 529 -6.72 -44.53 64.33
C GLY A 529 -5.71 -43.90 65.29
N MET A 530 -6.21 -43.05 66.21
CA MET A 530 -5.77 -43.08 67.60
C MET A 530 -7.00 -43.02 68.52
N LYS A 531 -6.96 -43.85 69.56
CA LYS A 531 -8.04 -44.28 70.48
C LYS A 531 -8.52 -43.13 71.41
N PRO A 532 -9.78 -43.18 71.93
CA PRO A 532 -10.38 -42.05 72.65
C PRO A 532 -10.09 -42.08 74.15
N GLU A 533 -9.84 -40.92 74.76
CA GLU A 533 -10.08 -40.70 76.20
C GLU A 533 -10.65 -39.28 76.48
N THR A 534 -11.91 -39.27 76.90
CA THR A 534 -12.58 -38.52 77.98
C THR A 534 -12.28 -37.02 78.28
N ASN A 535 -13.39 -36.25 78.29
CA ASN A 535 -13.76 -35.09 79.13
C ASN A 535 -12.91 -33.80 79.14
N GLY A 536 -13.53 -32.67 78.72
CA GLY A 536 -13.19 -31.33 79.22
C GLY A 536 -13.46 -30.16 78.28
N SER A 537 -14.42 -29.30 78.66
CA SER A 537 -14.67 -27.89 78.27
C SER A 537 -13.88 -27.28 77.08
N ALA A 538 -14.63 -26.89 76.03
CA ALA A 538 -14.12 -26.15 74.88
C ALA A 538 -13.58 -24.76 75.25
N LYS A 539 -12.37 -24.45 74.81
CA LYS A 539 -11.88 -23.07 74.57
C LYS A 539 -11.96 -22.81 73.06
N PRO A 540 -12.37 -21.60 72.62
CA PRO A 540 -12.32 -21.25 71.20
C PRO A 540 -10.87 -21.19 70.74
N GLY A 541 -10.64 -21.63 69.50
CA GLY A 541 -9.31 -21.76 68.93
C GLY A 541 -8.72 -20.40 68.56
N LYS A 542 -7.39 -20.31 68.66
CA LYS A 542 -6.53 -19.15 68.34
C LYS A 542 -6.81 -18.48 66.98
N VAL A 543 -7.44 -19.20 66.06
CA VAL A 543 -7.81 -18.72 64.72
C VAL A 543 -8.97 -17.71 64.78
N ASP A 544 -9.92 -17.89 65.70
CA ASP A 544 -11.04 -16.95 65.86
C ASP A 544 -10.59 -15.62 66.48
N GLU A 545 -9.57 -15.65 67.35
CA GLU A 545 -8.94 -14.42 67.88
C GLU A 545 -8.14 -13.68 66.81
N ASP A 546 -7.43 -14.40 65.93
CA ASP A 546 -6.67 -13.81 64.83
C ASP A 546 -7.59 -13.15 63.78
N LEU A 547 -8.75 -13.75 63.47
CA LEU A 547 -9.75 -13.15 62.57
C LEU A 547 -10.37 -11.89 63.16
N LYS A 548 -10.66 -11.90 64.46
CA LYS A 548 -11.26 -10.75 65.16
C LYS A 548 -10.30 -9.57 65.27
N TRP A 549 -9.00 -9.84 65.45
CA TRP A 549 -7.97 -8.79 65.41
C TRP A 549 -7.89 -8.10 64.05
N VAL A 550 -8.02 -8.86 62.94
CA VAL A 550 -8.01 -8.32 61.58
C VAL A 550 -9.23 -7.43 61.33
N GLU A 551 -10.40 -7.82 61.82
CA GLU A 551 -11.65 -7.06 61.70
C GLU A 551 -11.64 -5.75 62.49
N GLU A 552 -10.96 -5.71 63.65
CA GLU A 552 -10.88 -4.51 64.50
C GLU A 552 -9.78 -3.51 64.08
N ASN A 553 -8.74 -3.94 63.34
CA ASN A 553 -7.56 -3.11 63.06
C ASN A 553 -7.44 -2.61 61.60
N ILE A 554 -8.32 -3.03 60.70
CA ILE A 554 -8.37 -2.49 59.33
C ILE A 554 -9.53 -1.49 59.22
N PRO A 555 -9.26 -0.17 59.11
CA PRO A 555 -10.33 0.82 59.01
C PRO A 555 -11.11 0.65 57.70
N SER A 556 -12.43 0.45 57.81
CA SER A 556 -13.41 0.27 56.72
C SER A 556 -13.65 1.53 55.86
N SER A 557 -12.74 2.51 55.88
CA SER A 557 -12.94 3.85 55.31
C SER A 557 -12.15 4.13 54.02
N MET A 558 -11.40 3.17 53.45
CA MET A 558 -10.61 3.41 52.22
C MET A 558 -11.14 2.72 50.97
N ALA A 559 -12.23 1.95 51.05
CA ALA A 559 -12.82 1.30 49.88
C ALA A 559 -13.72 2.24 49.03
N ASP A 560 -14.18 3.37 49.57
CA ASP A 560 -15.23 4.19 48.94
C ASP A 560 -14.75 5.45 48.17
N VAL A 561 -13.44 5.72 48.06
CA VAL A 561 -12.95 7.01 47.49
C VAL A 561 -12.25 6.90 46.13
N ALA A 562 -12.22 5.72 45.48
CA ALA A 562 -11.45 5.52 44.24
C ALA A 562 -12.23 5.06 43.00
N LEU A 563 -13.55 5.27 42.92
CA LEU A 563 -14.33 4.97 41.71
C LEU A 563 -15.22 6.17 41.30
N PRO A 564 -15.09 6.70 40.07
CA PRO A 564 -16.08 7.62 39.50
C PRO A 564 -17.44 6.91 39.36
N PRO A 565 -18.58 7.62 39.53
CA PRO A 565 -19.90 7.01 39.50
C PRO A 565 -20.27 6.65 38.05
N LEU A 566 -20.24 5.35 37.73
CA LEU A 566 -20.71 4.83 36.44
C LEU A 566 -22.07 4.13 36.63
N LEU A 567 -23.13 4.87 36.32
CA LEU A 567 -24.16 4.53 35.32
C LEU A 567 -24.77 3.11 35.30
N ASP A 568 -25.12 2.51 36.44
CA ASP A 568 -26.06 1.36 36.48
C ASP A 568 -27.29 1.58 37.39
N SER A 569 -27.40 2.73 38.05
CA SER A 569 -28.44 2.92 39.08
C SER A 569 -29.84 3.22 38.54
N ASP A 570 -30.00 3.79 37.34
CA ASP A 570 -31.33 4.25 36.89
C ASP A 570 -32.16 3.13 36.24
N GLU A 571 -31.51 2.13 35.63
CA GLU A 571 -32.21 0.98 35.01
C GLU A 571 -32.69 -0.01 36.09
N GLU A 572 -31.91 -0.21 37.16
CA GLU A 572 -32.31 -1.02 38.32
C GLU A 572 -33.43 -0.35 39.14
N ILE A 573 -33.45 0.98 39.26
CA ILE A 573 -34.54 1.70 39.96
C ILE A 573 -35.84 1.66 39.14
N MET A 574 -35.78 1.70 37.81
CA MET A 574 -36.97 1.59 36.96
C MET A 574 -37.52 0.17 36.94
N THR A 575 -36.65 -0.85 36.91
CA THR A 575 -37.08 -2.26 36.95
C THR A 575 -37.66 -2.64 38.30
N THR A 576 -37.06 -2.18 39.41
CA THR A 576 -37.63 -2.40 40.75
C THR A 576 -38.97 -1.69 40.96
N LYS A 577 -39.14 -0.45 40.48
CA LYS A 577 -40.46 0.23 40.51
C LYS A 577 -41.51 -0.46 39.63
N PHE A 578 -41.11 -0.99 38.48
CA PHE A 578 -41.99 -1.75 37.60
C PHE A 578 -42.42 -3.08 38.23
N GLU A 579 -41.50 -3.79 38.87
CA GLU A 579 -41.76 -5.03 39.61
C GLU A 579 -42.67 -4.78 40.83
N MET A 580 -42.43 -3.70 41.59
CA MET A 580 -43.30 -3.31 42.70
C MET A 580 -44.72 -2.95 42.24
N SER A 581 -44.88 -2.29 41.08
CA SER A 581 -46.20 -1.95 40.52
C SER A 581 -47.03 -3.16 40.06
N LYS A 582 -46.44 -4.34 39.96
CA LYS A 582 -47.16 -5.59 39.66
C LYS A 582 -47.69 -6.30 40.91
N MET A 583 -47.27 -5.88 42.10
CA MET A 583 -47.67 -6.49 43.38
C MET A 583 -48.77 -5.71 44.11
N GLU A 584 -49.10 -4.50 43.66
CA GLU A 584 -50.37 -3.80 43.97
C GLU A 584 -51.43 -4.14 42.91
#